data_AF-A0A940X7L6-F1
#
_entry.id   AF-A0A940X7L6-F1
#
_cell.length_a   1.000
_cell.length_b   1.000
_cell.length_c   1.000
_cell.angle_alpha   90.00
_cell.angle_beta   90.00
_cell.angle_gamma   90.00
#
_symmetry.space_group_name_H-M   'P 1'
#
loop_
_entity.id
_entity.type
_entity.pdbx_description
1 polymer ?
#
loop_
_entity_poly.entity_id
_entity_poly.type
_entity_poly.pdbx_seq_one_letter_code
_entity_poly.pdbx_strand_id
1 'polypeptide(L)'
;MKLDSQHSYKALKSNTEILATELEELNYGRMFWKFDFLIDNKKINNSLLQSEFEGLFVNLDHFKMESENGKYIYIPKYNPVIYNTDSKEFKEYKSPIEPQNNDFVRNYFFDDNLIILHERSVYKINLKIGAITNASFEFGSLVLNDIHLSDKKFLLAFKNLKNYEDEEQEIKL
;
A
#
# COMPACT_ATOMS: atom_id res chain seq x y z
N MET A 1 -8.24 -3.46 22.86
CA MET A 1 -6.95 -3.20 23.56
C MET A 1 -6.57 -1.76 23.21
N LYS A 2 -6.33 -0.87 24.19
CA LYS A 2 -5.91 0.51 23.88
C LYS A 2 -4.50 0.44 23.28
N LEU A 3 -4.33 1.02 22.11
CA LEU A 3 -3.05 1.11 21.43
C LEU A 3 -2.12 2.06 22.19
N ASP A 4 -0.94 1.58 22.58
CA ASP A 4 0.20 2.45 22.80
C ASP A 4 0.54 3.15 21.47
N SER A 5 1.16 4.33 21.55
CA SER A 5 1.45 5.35 20.52
C SER A 5 2.08 4.93 19.16
N GLN A 6 1.97 3.68 18.72
CA GLN A 6 2.85 3.05 17.72
C GLN A 6 2.34 3.03 16.27
N HIS A 7 1.15 3.55 15.96
CA HIS A 7 0.58 3.41 14.60
C HIS A 7 0.11 4.75 14.02
N SER A 8 0.95 5.78 14.17
CA SER A 8 0.83 7.04 13.44
C SER A 8 1.80 7.05 12.27
N TYR A 9 1.30 7.40 11.09
CA TYR A 9 2.10 7.61 9.88
C TYR A 9 1.95 9.06 9.47
N LYS A 10 3.06 9.79 9.41
CA LYS A 10 3.06 11.22 9.12
C LYS A 10 3.85 11.53 7.85
N ALA A 11 3.21 12.22 6.94
CA ALA A 11 3.82 12.83 5.77
C ALA A 11 4.46 14.17 6.18
N LEU A 12 5.74 14.36 5.79
CA LEU A 12 6.51 15.52 6.24
C LEU A 12 6.22 16.75 5.38
N LYS A 13 6.01 16.58 4.07
CA LYS A 13 5.87 17.71 3.14
C LYS A 13 4.43 18.21 3.08
N SER A 14 3.46 17.30 3.11
CA SER A 14 2.03 17.62 3.00
C SER A 14 1.32 17.87 4.35
N ASN A 15 2.03 17.75 5.48
CA ASN A 15 1.46 17.85 6.83
C ASN A 15 0.20 16.99 7.02
N THR A 16 0.25 15.78 6.46
CA THR A 16 -0.84 14.80 6.49
C THR A 16 -0.49 13.66 7.44
N GLU A 17 -1.48 13.09 8.10
CA GLU A 17 -1.30 12.03 9.08
C GLU A 17 -2.38 10.95 8.94
N ILE A 18 -1.98 9.69 9.09
CA ILE A 18 -2.86 8.54 9.26
C ILE A 18 -2.66 8.04 10.69
N LEU A 19 -3.72 8.05 11.48
CA LEU A 19 -3.72 7.56 12.87
C LEU A 19 -4.55 6.28 12.95
N ALA A 20 -3.92 5.13 13.19
CA ALA A 20 -4.69 3.94 13.54
C ALA A 20 -5.33 4.11 14.93
N THR A 21 -6.61 3.80 15.05
CA THR A 21 -7.42 4.08 16.24
C THR A 21 -7.85 2.81 16.97
N GLU A 22 -8.28 1.78 16.23
CA GLU A 22 -8.84 0.56 16.79
C GLU A 22 -8.52 -0.65 15.89
N LEU A 23 -8.15 -1.78 16.49
CA LEU A 23 -8.05 -3.06 15.79
C LEU A 23 -9.45 -3.66 15.71
N GLU A 24 -9.88 -4.00 14.50
CA GLU A 24 -11.13 -4.74 14.30
C GLU A 24 -10.83 -6.11 13.68
N GLU A 25 -11.47 -7.14 14.22
CA GLU A 25 -11.47 -8.49 13.66
C GLU A 25 -12.76 -8.70 12.88
N LEU A 26 -12.62 -8.97 11.59
CA LEU A 26 -13.69 -9.41 10.71
C LEU A 26 -13.94 -10.92 10.87
N ASN A 27 -15.07 -11.36 10.30
CA ASN A 27 -15.33 -12.77 10.09
C ASN A 27 -14.15 -13.45 9.37
N TYR A 28 -13.87 -14.70 9.75
CA TYR A 28 -12.77 -15.53 9.21
C TYR A 28 -11.35 -15.11 9.64
N GLY A 29 -11.21 -14.40 10.76
CA GLY A 29 -9.92 -14.14 11.42
C GLY A 29 -9.06 -13.07 10.74
N ARG A 30 -9.64 -12.30 9.82
CA ARG A 30 -8.95 -11.14 9.24
C ARG A 30 -9.05 -9.96 10.18
N MET A 31 -7.93 -9.27 10.38
CA MET A 31 -7.90 -8.07 11.19
C MET A 31 -7.55 -6.85 10.31
N PHE A 32 -8.01 -5.67 10.69
CA PHE A 32 -7.59 -4.40 10.11
C PHE A 32 -7.56 -3.29 11.17
N TRP A 33 -6.84 -2.22 10.89
CA TRP A 33 -6.89 -1.01 11.71
C TRP A 33 -7.95 -0.04 11.19
N LYS A 34 -8.92 0.34 12.04
CA LYS A 34 -9.64 1.60 11.84
C LYS A 34 -8.66 2.75 11.94
N PHE A 35 -8.93 3.83 11.23
CA PHE A 35 -8.02 4.96 11.20
C PHE A 35 -8.73 6.30 11.01
N ASP A 36 -8.06 7.35 11.48
CA ASP A 36 -8.38 8.73 11.15
C ASP A 36 -7.35 9.27 10.16
N PHE A 37 -7.81 10.02 9.15
CA PHE A 37 -6.96 10.74 8.23
C PHE A 37 -7.02 12.24 8.54
N LEU A 38 -5.87 12.87 8.75
CA LEU A 38 -5.77 14.26 9.13
C LEU A 38 -4.94 15.04 8.12
N ILE A 39 -5.37 16.26 7.81
CA ILE A 39 -4.58 17.26 7.09
C ILE A 39 -4.52 18.50 7.97
N ASP A 40 -3.32 19.03 8.23
CA ASP A 40 -3.13 20.18 9.11
C ASP A 40 -3.78 20.01 10.49
N ASN A 41 -3.62 18.81 11.07
CA ASN A 41 -4.22 18.38 12.35
C ASN A 41 -5.76 18.41 12.37
N LYS A 42 -6.42 18.48 11.21
CA LYS A 42 -7.89 18.40 11.10
C LYS A 42 -8.27 17.09 10.46
N LYS A 43 -9.17 16.36 11.14
CA LYS A 43 -9.77 15.14 10.61
C LYS A 43 -10.53 15.43 9.32
N ILE A 44 -10.27 14.63 8.30
CA ILE A 44 -10.96 14.68 7.02
C ILE A 44 -12.09 13.66 7.00
N ASN A 45 -13.30 14.14 6.71
CA ASN A 45 -14.46 13.30 6.50
C ASN A 45 -14.66 13.12 5.00
N ASN A 46 -14.29 11.95 4.48
CA ASN A 46 -14.48 11.55 3.09
C ASN A 46 -15.06 10.14 3.04
N SER A 47 -16.06 9.92 2.19
CA SER A 47 -16.75 8.63 2.09
C SER A 47 -15.85 7.47 1.70
N LEU A 48 -14.76 7.71 0.93
CA LEU A 48 -13.79 6.67 0.56
C LEU A 48 -12.95 6.19 1.75
N LEU A 49 -12.90 6.98 2.83
CA LEU A 49 -12.19 6.66 4.06
C LEU A 49 -13.11 6.04 5.13
N GLN A 50 -14.42 6.06 4.91
CA GLN A 50 -15.43 5.63 5.87
C GLN A 50 -16.08 4.34 5.37
N SER A 51 -15.44 3.21 5.65
CA SER A 51 -15.99 1.88 5.37
C SER A 51 -15.87 1.01 6.62
N GLU A 52 -16.98 0.41 7.04
CA GLU A 52 -17.01 -0.52 8.19
C GLU A 52 -16.21 -1.80 7.90
N PHE A 53 -15.97 -2.13 6.62
CA PHE A 53 -15.32 -3.38 6.22
C PHE A 53 -13.94 -3.18 5.61
N GLU A 54 -13.42 -1.94 5.57
CA GLU A 54 -12.12 -1.65 4.99
C GLU A 54 -11.33 -0.66 5.85
N GLY A 55 -10.41 -1.20 6.65
CA GLY A 55 -9.38 -0.43 7.34
C GLY A 55 -8.02 -0.51 6.67
N LEU A 56 -6.99 -0.09 7.40
CA LEU A 56 -5.60 -0.27 7.01
C LEU A 56 -5.16 -1.72 7.21
N PHE A 57 -4.19 -2.17 6.43
CA PHE A 57 -3.49 -3.42 6.70
C PHE A 57 -2.91 -3.43 8.13
N VAL A 58 -2.92 -4.60 8.78
CA VAL A 58 -2.43 -4.74 10.16
C VAL A 58 -0.93 -4.58 10.24
N ASN A 59 -0.22 -5.12 9.24
CA ASN A 59 1.20 -4.93 9.06
C ASN A 59 1.45 -3.79 8.06
N LEU A 60 2.18 -2.77 8.50
CA LEU A 60 2.63 -1.62 7.72
C LEU A 60 4.12 -1.30 7.99
N ASP A 61 4.92 -2.29 8.37
CA ASP A 61 6.32 -2.12 8.78
C ASP A 61 7.18 -1.41 7.72
N HIS A 62 6.87 -1.64 6.44
CA HIS A 62 7.55 -1.05 5.29
C HIS A 62 6.65 -0.13 4.47
N PHE A 63 5.63 0.44 5.11
CA PHE A 63 4.72 1.39 4.48
C PHE A 63 5.39 2.74 4.25
N LYS A 64 5.21 3.27 3.04
CA LYS A 64 5.59 4.61 2.66
C LYS A 64 4.37 5.41 2.27
N MET A 65 4.02 6.38 3.11
CA MET A 65 2.81 7.20 2.95
C MET A 65 2.91 8.23 1.82
N GLU A 66 4.04 8.93 1.72
CA GLU A 66 4.18 10.12 0.88
C GLU A 66 5.12 9.89 -0.31
N SER A 67 4.73 10.36 -1.49
CA SER A 67 5.58 10.34 -2.68
C SER A 67 6.79 11.27 -2.52
N GLU A 68 7.87 11.01 -3.25
CA GLU A 68 9.10 11.80 -3.12
C GLU A 68 8.90 13.30 -3.40
N ASN A 69 7.98 13.66 -4.27
CA ASN A 69 7.64 15.07 -4.55
C ASN A 69 6.56 15.64 -3.61
N GLY A 70 6.04 14.87 -2.65
CA GLY A 70 4.97 15.27 -1.74
C GLY A 70 3.58 15.39 -2.39
N LYS A 71 3.45 15.06 -3.68
CA LYS A 71 2.23 15.25 -4.46
C LYS A 71 1.12 14.25 -4.14
N TYR A 72 1.52 13.03 -3.76
CA TYR A 72 0.60 11.91 -3.58
C TYR A 72 0.77 11.31 -2.19
N ILE A 73 -0.36 11.13 -1.52
CA ILE A 73 -0.46 10.45 -0.24
C ILE A 73 -1.21 9.14 -0.45
N TYR A 74 -0.54 8.03 -0.15
CA TYR A 74 -1.11 6.70 -0.20
C TYR A 74 -1.75 6.33 1.14
N ILE A 75 -3.00 5.86 1.06
CA ILE A 75 -3.76 5.33 2.19
C ILE A 75 -3.89 3.80 1.96
N PRO A 76 -3.19 2.98 2.76
CA PRO A 76 -2.98 1.56 2.49
C PRO A 76 -4.17 0.70 2.92
N LYS A 77 -5.25 0.83 2.15
CA LYS A 77 -6.43 -0.03 2.18
C LYS A 77 -6.32 -1.12 1.11
N TYR A 78 -7.21 -2.12 1.18
CA TYR A 78 -7.33 -3.16 0.17
C TYR A 78 -7.51 -2.61 -1.25
N ASN A 79 -8.49 -1.72 -1.45
CA ASN A 79 -8.54 -0.82 -2.60
C ASN A 79 -7.74 0.44 -2.24
N PRO A 80 -6.55 0.66 -2.82
CA PRO A 80 -5.73 1.81 -2.50
C PRO A 80 -6.48 3.13 -2.70
N VAL A 81 -6.44 4.00 -1.70
CA VAL A 81 -6.92 5.37 -1.85
C VAL A 81 -5.72 6.30 -1.92
N ILE A 82 -5.72 7.19 -2.91
CA ILE A 82 -4.68 8.20 -3.10
C ILE A 82 -5.30 9.57 -2.89
N TYR A 83 -4.68 10.36 -2.04
CA TYR A 83 -4.95 11.79 -1.93
C TYR A 83 -3.92 12.58 -2.73
N ASN A 84 -4.38 13.40 -3.67
CA ASN A 84 -3.53 14.32 -4.42
C ASN A 84 -3.51 15.67 -3.69
N THR A 85 -2.33 16.11 -3.26
CA THR A 85 -2.18 17.32 -2.44
C THR A 85 -2.47 18.61 -3.21
N ASP A 86 -2.25 18.59 -4.54
CA ASP A 86 -2.46 19.76 -5.39
C ASP A 86 -3.95 19.95 -5.70
N SER A 87 -4.63 18.89 -6.17
CA SER A 87 -6.06 18.95 -6.50
C SER A 87 -6.97 18.80 -5.27
N LYS A 88 -6.43 18.29 -4.15
CA LYS A 88 -7.15 17.94 -2.93
C LYS A 88 -8.21 16.85 -3.13
N GLU A 89 -8.05 16.04 -4.17
CA GLU A 89 -8.98 14.97 -4.51
C GLU A 89 -8.52 13.63 -3.92
N PHE A 90 -9.50 12.84 -3.48
CA PHE A 90 -9.31 11.44 -3.12
C PHE A 90 -9.74 10.58 -4.30
N LYS A 91 -8.92 9.58 -4.64
CA LYS A 91 -9.23 8.61 -5.68
C LYS A 91 -8.96 7.20 -5.18
N GLU A 92 -9.97 6.35 -5.29
CA GLU A 92 -9.84 4.93 -5.03
C GLU A 92 -9.45 4.19 -6.31
N TYR A 93 -8.59 3.19 -6.15
CA TYR A 93 -8.16 2.29 -7.20
C TYR A 93 -8.62 0.88 -6.86
N LYS A 94 -9.38 0.28 -7.78
CA LYS A 94 -9.81 -1.11 -7.62
C LYS A 94 -8.60 -2.02 -7.67
N SER A 95 -8.35 -2.72 -6.57
CA SER A 95 -7.23 -3.65 -6.46
C SER A 95 -7.38 -4.76 -7.52
N PRO A 96 -6.34 -5.05 -8.32
CA PRO A 96 -6.40 -6.11 -9.32
C PRO A 96 -6.16 -7.51 -8.73
N ILE A 97 -5.88 -7.58 -7.43
CA ILE A 97 -5.52 -8.80 -6.71
C ILE A 97 -6.69 -9.25 -5.84
N GLU A 98 -6.74 -10.54 -5.52
CA GLU A 98 -7.71 -11.09 -4.56
C GLU A 98 -7.21 -10.88 -3.12
N PRO A 99 -8.10 -10.71 -2.12
CA PRO A 99 -7.72 -10.40 -0.75
C PRO A 99 -7.23 -11.62 0.04
N GLN A 100 -7.38 -12.84 -0.48
CA GLN A 100 -7.13 -14.07 0.27
C GLN A 100 -5.65 -14.48 0.19
N ASN A 101 -5.00 -14.54 1.37
CA ASN A 101 -3.61 -14.99 1.55
C ASN A 101 -2.62 -14.21 0.69
N ASN A 102 -2.74 -12.89 0.71
CA ASN A 102 -1.93 -12.00 -0.13
C ASN A 102 -1.75 -10.67 0.61
N ASP A 103 -1.16 -10.76 1.80
CA ASP A 103 -1.05 -9.62 2.70
C ASP A 103 -0.06 -8.58 2.16
N PHE A 104 -0.22 -7.35 2.62
CA PHE A 104 0.68 -6.26 2.26
C PHE A 104 2.09 -6.56 2.78
N VAL A 105 3.09 -6.32 1.93
CA VAL A 105 4.51 -6.44 2.28
C VAL A 105 5.11 -5.04 2.38
N ARG A 106 5.03 -4.25 1.30
CA ARG A 106 5.61 -2.90 1.22
C ARG A 106 5.13 -2.14 -0.01
N ASN A 107 5.43 -0.83 -0.06
CA ASN A 107 5.18 -0.02 -1.25
C ASN A 107 6.32 0.95 -1.59
N TYR A 108 6.29 1.43 -2.84
CA TYR A 108 7.26 2.37 -3.38
C TYR A 108 6.57 3.42 -4.22
N PHE A 109 7.16 4.61 -4.23
CA PHE A 109 6.88 5.63 -5.21
C PHE A 109 8.05 5.73 -6.19
N PHE A 110 7.78 5.53 -7.47
CA PHE A 110 8.71 5.78 -8.57
C PHE A 110 8.05 6.77 -9.53
N ASP A 111 8.48 8.03 -9.47
CA ASP A 111 7.85 9.15 -10.17
C ASP A 111 6.33 9.22 -9.91
N ASP A 112 5.50 9.21 -10.96
CA ASP A 112 4.04 9.19 -10.89
C ASP A 112 3.48 7.76 -10.73
N ASN A 113 4.27 6.79 -10.27
CA ASN A 113 3.82 5.41 -10.08
C ASN A 113 3.90 5.00 -8.61
N LEU A 114 2.82 4.41 -8.11
CA LEU A 114 2.80 3.67 -6.85
C LEU A 114 2.92 2.19 -7.16
N ILE A 115 3.94 1.54 -6.61
CA ILE A 115 4.11 0.08 -6.67
C ILE A 115 3.78 -0.49 -5.31
N ILE A 116 2.93 -1.51 -5.27
CA ILE A 116 2.50 -2.17 -4.04
C ILE A 116 2.87 -3.64 -4.17
N LEU A 117 3.67 -4.12 -3.22
CA LEU A 117 4.07 -5.52 -3.06
C LEU A 117 3.18 -6.15 -2.00
N HIS A 118 2.58 -7.27 -2.38
CA HIS A 118 1.93 -8.21 -1.50
C HIS A 118 2.66 -9.55 -1.56
N GLU A 119 2.37 -10.46 -0.65
CA GLU A 119 3.08 -11.74 -0.55
C GLU A 119 3.13 -12.55 -1.85
N ARG A 120 2.12 -12.40 -2.72
CA ARG A 120 1.96 -13.19 -3.96
C ARG A 120 1.72 -12.36 -5.19
N SER A 121 1.81 -11.05 -5.09
CA SER A 121 1.55 -10.19 -6.23
C SER A 121 2.23 -8.85 -6.07
N VAL A 122 2.54 -8.26 -7.21
CA VAL A 122 2.96 -6.88 -7.30
C VAL A 122 2.06 -6.18 -8.29
N TYR A 123 1.62 -4.98 -7.97
CA TYR A 123 0.90 -4.16 -8.92
C TYR A 123 1.38 -2.71 -8.89
N LYS A 124 1.27 -2.07 -10.05
CA LYS A 124 1.59 -0.68 -10.29
C LYS A 124 0.31 0.09 -10.55
N ILE A 125 0.18 1.24 -9.90
CA ILE A 125 -0.81 2.26 -10.21
C ILE A 125 -0.07 3.45 -10.81
N ASN A 126 -0.37 3.79 -12.07
CA ASN A 126 0.04 5.06 -12.63
C ASN A 126 -0.89 6.16 -12.12
N LEU A 127 -0.39 7.04 -11.26
CA LEU A 127 -1.16 8.06 -10.57
C LEU A 127 -1.58 9.22 -11.48
N LYS A 128 -0.93 9.38 -12.64
CA LYS A 128 -1.24 10.41 -13.62
C LYS A 128 -2.43 10.04 -14.50
N ILE A 129 -2.44 8.84 -15.07
CA ILE A 129 -3.51 8.39 -15.99
C ILE A 129 -4.49 7.42 -15.33
N GLY A 130 -4.16 6.91 -14.15
CA GLY A 130 -4.98 5.96 -13.40
C GLY A 130 -4.95 4.52 -13.89
N ALA A 131 -4.01 4.16 -14.77
CA ALA A 131 -3.85 2.79 -15.26
C ALA A 131 -3.26 1.89 -14.17
N ILE A 132 -3.71 0.63 -14.14
CA ILE A 132 -3.24 -0.39 -13.21
C ILE A 132 -2.69 -1.57 -14.01
N THR A 133 -1.54 -2.07 -13.60
CA THR A 133 -0.92 -3.29 -14.13
C THR A 133 -0.44 -4.16 -12.98
N ASN A 134 -0.43 -5.48 -13.15
CA ASN A 134 -0.06 -6.40 -12.09
C ASN A 134 0.63 -7.66 -12.61
N ALA A 135 1.39 -8.28 -11.71
CA ALA A 135 1.90 -9.63 -11.83
C ALA A 135 1.55 -10.40 -10.55
N SER A 136 1.14 -11.66 -10.72
CA SER A 136 0.77 -12.54 -9.62
C SER A 136 1.56 -13.84 -9.71
N PHE A 137 1.84 -14.44 -8.56
CA PHE A 137 2.68 -15.61 -8.41
C PHE A 137 1.93 -16.74 -7.71
N GLU A 138 2.32 -17.98 -8.01
CA GLU A 138 1.73 -19.16 -7.40
C GLU A 138 1.96 -19.17 -5.88
N PHE A 139 0.98 -19.64 -5.11
CA PHE A 139 1.11 -19.74 -3.66
C PHE A 139 2.30 -20.63 -3.29
N GLY A 140 3.15 -20.16 -2.37
CA GLY A 140 4.31 -20.91 -1.89
C GLY A 140 5.42 -21.10 -2.95
N SER A 141 5.38 -20.36 -4.06
CA SER A 141 6.45 -20.42 -5.08
C SER A 141 7.62 -19.49 -4.74
N LEU A 142 7.34 -18.34 -4.15
CA LEU A 142 8.34 -17.33 -3.80
C LEU A 142 7.91 -16.48 -2.60
N VAL A 143 8.86 -15.75 -2.03
CA VAL A 143 8.65 -14.68 -1.05
C VAL A 143 9.14 -13.37 -1.64
N LEU A 144 8.24 -12.41 -1.88
CA LEU A 144 8.59 -11.11 -2.43
C LEU A 144 9.27 -10.25 -1.37
N ASN A 145 10.45 -9.69 -1.69
CA ASN A 145 11.27 -8.94 -0.74
C ASN A 145 11.35 -7.45 -1.09
N ASP A 146 11.69 -7.14 -2.34
CA ASP A 146 12.00 -5.78 -2.78
C ASP A 146 11.68 -5.61 -4.27
N ILE A 147 11.55 -4.35 -4.70
CA ILE A 147 11.50 -3.98 -6.11
C ILE A 147 12.23 -2.65 -6.28
N HIS A 148 13.01 -2.56 -7.34
CA HIS A 148 13.68 -1.32 -7.69
C HIS A 148 13.65 -1.06 -9.18
N LEU A 149 13.91 0.20 -9.55
CA LEU A 149 13.93 0.65 -10.92
C LEU A 149 15.39 0.78 -11.39
N SER A 150 15.77 0.00 -12.40
CA SER A 150 17.09 0.06 -13.03
C SER A 150 16.92 0.13 -14.54
N ASP A 151 17.57 1.08 -15.22
CA ASP A 151 17.46 1.28 -16.68
C ASP A 151 16.01 1.29 -17.21
N LYS A 152 15.10 1.94 -16.46
CA LYS A 152 13.65 2.02 -16.74
C LYS A 152 12.90 0.69 -16.67
N LYS A 153 13.50 -0.33 -16.09
CA LYS A 153 12.94 -1.66 -15.88
C LYS A 153 12.75 -1.91 -14.39
N PHE A 154 11.64 -2.57 -14.05
CA PHE A 154 11.39 -3.00 -12.68
C PHE A 154 12.08 -4.34 -12.46
N LEU A 155 13.02 -4.37 -11.52
CA LEU A 155 13.68 -5.57 -11.05
C LEU A 155 13.07 -5.98 -9.71
N LEU A 156 12.44 -7.15 -9.69
CA LEU A 156 11.81 -7.73 -8.52
C LEU A 156 12.80 -8.67 -7.84
N ALA A 157 13.12 -8.40 -6.58
CA ALA A 157 13.93 -9.27 -5.75
C ALA A 157 13.01 -10.15 -4.89
N PHE A 158 13.26 -11.46 -4.92
CA PHE A 158 12.45 -12.44 -4.20
C PHE A 158 13.29 -13.65 -3.79
N LYS A 159 12.81 -14.37 -2.78
CA LYS A 159 13.36 -15.69 -2.43
C LYS A 159 12.55 -16.76 -3.12
N ASN A 160 13.19 -17.57 -3.98
CA ASN A 160 12.55 -18.70 -4.63
C ASN A 160 12.45 -19.87 -3.66
N LEU A 161 11.24 -20.37 -3.43
CA LEU A 161 11.01 -21.42 -2.42
C LEU A 161 11.27 -22.84 -2.95
N LYS A 162 11.51 -23.01 -4.25
CA LYS A 162 11.86 -24.31 -4.84
C LYS A 162 13.33 -24.68 -4.60
N ASN A 163 14.24 -23.71 -4.69
CA ASN A 163 15.69 -23.85 -4.49
C ASN A 163 16.21 -23.13 -3.24
N TYR A 164 15.38 -22.31 -2.57
CA TYR A 164 15.74 -21.47 -1.42
C TYR A 164 16.81 -20.40 -1.71
N GLU A 165 16.94 -19.99 -2.97
CA GLU A 165 17.90 -18.96 -3.39
C GLU A 165 17.22 -17.58 -3.50
N ASP A 166 17.99 -16.53 -3.22
CA ASP A 166 17.58 -15.16 -3.50
C ASP A 166 17.83 -14.87 -4.99
N GLU A 167 16.78 -14.45 -5.68
CA GLU A 167 16.76 -14.20 -7.11
C GLU A 167 16.28 -12.78 -7.41
N GLU A 168 16.65 -12.30 -8.59
CA GLU A 168 16.18 -11.03 -9.13
C GLU A 168 15.73 -11.20 -10.57
N GLN A 169 14.55 -10.67 -10.90
CA GLN A 169 13.98 -10.81 -12.23
C GLN A 169 13.35 -9.50 -12.71
N GLU A 170 13.55 -9.18 -13.99
CA GLU A 170 12.78 -8.15 -14.68
C GLU A 170 11.31 -8.55 -14.76
N ILE A 171 10.43 -7.67 -14.30
CA ILE A 171 8.98 -7.83 -14.41
C ILE A 171 8.38 -6.73 -15.27
N LYS A 172 7.29 -7.08 -15.98
CA LYS A 172 6.55 -6.13 -16.80
C LYS A 172 5.40 -5.55 -15.97
N LEU A 173 5.58 -4.31 -15.54
CA LEU A 173 4.55 -3.47 -14.92
C LEU A 173 4.31 -2.24 -15.78
#